data_AF-A0A154UYF2-F1
#
_entry.id   AF-A0A154UYF2-F1
#
_cell.length_a   1.000
_cell.length_b   1.000
_cell.length_c   1.000
_cell.angle_alpha   90.00
_cell.angle_beta   90.00
_cell.angle_gamma   90.00
#
_symmetry.space_group_name_H-M   'P 1'
#
loop_
_entity.id
_entity.type
_entity.pdbx_description
1 polymer ?
#
loop_
_entity_poly.entity_id
_entity_poly.type
_entity_poly.pdbx_seq_one_letter_code
_entity_poly.pdbx_strand_id
1 'polypeptide(L)'
;MFERYLEPIFTGISVPHLSPKQIRDFLIPLPAISDQRAIVAQIELEKINLNEAVLRAQEEIVLLKEFRTRLVADVVTGQVDIRAIAATLPDTPEPIDRLVTNLDDGLEEALSESEE
;
A
#
# COMPACT_ATOMS: atom_id res chain seq x y z
N MET A 1 14.96 9.45 14.38
CA MET A 1 15.41 9.94 15.71
C MET A 1 15.28 8.86 16.77
N PHE A 2 14.10 8.25 16.90
CA PHE A 2 13.85 7.16 17.85
C PHE A 2 14.63 5.88 17.55
N GLU A 3 14.60 5.38 16.32
CA GLU A 3 15.35 4.16 15.91
C GLU A 3 16.85 4.29 16.18
N ARG A 4 17.46 5.41 15.77
CA ARG A 4 18.88 5.72 16.02
C ARG A 4 19.25 5.81 17.51
N TYR A 5 18.28 6.09 18.38
CA TYR A 5 18.48 6.07 19.83
C TYR A 5 18.37 4.66 20.40
N LEU A 6 17.48 3.82 19.86
CA LEU A 6 17.21 2.46 20.32
C LEU A 6 18.26 1.44 19.87
N GLU A 7 18.75 1.54 18.64
CA GLU A 7 19.75 0.63 18.05
C GLU A 7 20.94 0.31 18.97
N PRO A 8 21.64 1.29 19.58
CA PRO A 8 22.79 1.01 20.43
C PRO A 8 22.44 0.51 21.82
N ILE A 9 21.18 0.65 22.26
CA ILE A 9 20.76 0.25 23.61
C ILE A 9 19.98 -1.06 23.62
N PHE A 10 19.69 -1.68 22.47
CA PHE A 10 19.05 -2.99 22.49
C PHE A 10 19.89 -4.01 23.25
N THR A 11 19.21 -4.77 24.10
CA THR A 11 19.80 -5.88 24.86
C THR A 11 19.49 -7.20 24.17
N GLY A 12 20.39 -8.19 24.29
CA GLY A 12 20.21 -9.49 23.63
C GLY A 12 20.86 -9.57 22.25
N ILE A 13 21.55 -10.68 21.98
CA ILE A 13 22.37 -10.87 20.77
C ILE A 13 21.53 -11.38 19.59
N SER A 14 20.53 -12.24 19.84
CA SER A 14 19.73 -12.88 18.79
C SER A 14 18.33 -12.29 18.63
N VAL A 15 17.75 -11.73 19.69
CA VAL A 15 16.47 -11.02 19.66
C VAL A 15 16.66 -9.70 20.39
N PRO A 16 16.64 -8.55 19.69
CA PRO A 16 16.72 -7.24 20.31
C PRO A 16 15.60 -7.06 21.33
N HIS A 17 15.98 -6.68 22.54
CA HIS A 17 15.06 -6.46 23.65
C HIS A 17 15.20 -5.05 24.19
N LEU A 18 14.04 -4.42 24.44
CA LEU A 18 13.92 -3.10 25.04
C LEU A 18 13.29 -3.22 26.42
N SER A 19 14.04 -2.83 27.45
CA SER A 19 13.58 -2.83 28.83
C SER A 19 12.69 -1.62 29.15
N PRO A 20 11.79 -1.71 30.14
CA PRO A 20 10.98 -0.57 30.59
C PRO A 20 11.81 0.66 31.02
N LYS A 21 13.02 0.44 31.53
CA LYS A 21 13.96 1.52 31.88
C LYS A 21 14.39 2.29 30.63
N GLN A 22 14.78 1.57 29.58
CA GLN A 22 15.24 2.18 28.33
C GLN A 22 14.14 2.99 27.63
N ILE A 23 12.89 2.53 27.73
CA ILE A 23 11.73 3.28 27.25
C ILE A 23 11.58 4.59 28.03
N ARG A 24 11.67 4.53 29.37
CA ARG A 24 11.52 5.71 30.25
C ARG A 24 12.62 6.74 30.03
N ASP A 25 13.83 6.28 29.73
CA ASP A 25 15.00 7.14 29.58
C ASP A 25 15.03 7.85 28.21
N PHE A 26 14.16 7.47 27.26
CA PHE A 26 14.06 8.16 25.97
C PHE A 26 13.42 9.54 26.12
N LEU A 27 14.19 10.59 25.81
CA LEU A 27 13.73 11.97 25.84
C LEU A 27 12.93 12.30 24.58
N ILE A 28 11.71 12.79 24.77
CA ILE A 28 10.84 13.29 23.70
C ILE A 28 10.60 14.79 23.84
N PRO A 29 10.46 15.53 22.72
CA PRO A 29 9.98 16.90 22.78
C PRO A 29 8.54 16.92 23.30
N LEU A 30 8.28 17.76 24.29
CA LEU A 30 6.97 17.92 24.90
C LEU A 30 6.50 19.38 24.73
N PRO A 31 5.93 19.75 23.57
CA PRO A 31 5.43 21.10 23.34
C PRO A 31 4.14 21.35 24.14
N ALA A 32 3.64 22.59 24.12
CA ALA A 32 2.39 22.92 24.80
C ALA A 32 1.21 22.11 24.24
N ILE A 33 0.18 21.87 25.05
CA ILE A 33 -1.00 21.07 24.66
C ILE A 33 -1.71 21.68 23.42
N SER A 34 -1.70 23.00 23.27
CA SER A 34 -2.21 23.67 22.07
C SER A 34 -1.50 23.20 20.81
N ASP A 35 -0.18 23.16 20.86
CA ASP A 35 0.68 22.85 19.70
C ASP A 35 0.60 21.36 19.38
N GLN A 36 0.55 20.51 20.41
CA GLN A 36 0.31 19.08 20.23
C GLN A 36 -0.99 18.84 19.45
N ARG A 37 -2.08 19.52 19.83
CA ARG A 37 -3.38 19.40 19.15
C ARG A 37 -3.34 19.92 17.73
N ALA A 38 -2.67 21.06 17.51
CA ALA A 38 -2.52 21.64 16.18
C ALA A 38 -1.73 20.69 15.24
N ILE A 39 -0.63 20.12 15.71
CA ILE A 39 0.18 19.15 14.96
C ILE A 39 -0.65 17.89 14.63
N VAL A 40 -1.40 17.35 15.60
CA VAL A 40 -2.25 16.19 15.36
C VAL A 40 -3.32 16.51 14.31
N ALA A 41 -4.00 17.65 14.43
CA ALA A 41 -5.04 18.05 13.47
C ALA A 41 -4.48 18.20 12.04
N GLN A 42 -3.29 18.79 11.90
CA GLN A 42 -2.58 18.90 10.63
C GLN A 42 -2.29 17.53 10.02
N ILE A 43 -1.72 16.61 10.82
CA ILE A 43 -1.40 15.24 10.36
C ILE A 43 -2.67 14.47 9.96
N GLU A 44 -3.75 14.61 10.73
CA GLU A 44 -5.02 13.96 10.39
C GLU A 44 -5.58 14.50 9.08
N LEU A 45 -5.51 15.81 8.84
CA LEU A 45 -5.94 16.44 7.59
C LEU A 45 -5.15 15.91 6.38
N GLU A 46 -3.82 15.83 6.51
CA GLU A 46 -2.94 15.33 5.45
C GLU A 46 -3.18 13.83 5.15
N LYS A 47 -3.63 13.07 6.16
CA LYS A 47 -3.91 11.64 6.02
C LYS A 47 -5.26 11.30 5.39
N ILE A 48 -6.20 12.24 5.27
CA ILE A 48 -7.57 11.95 4.78
C ILE A 48 -7.53 11.23 3.44
N ASN A 49 -6.86 11.81 2.44
CA ASN A 49 -6.81 11.25 1.09
C ASN A 49 -6.10 9.90 1.05
N LEU A 50 -5.04 9.73 1.83
CA LEU A 50 -4.31 8.47 1.93
C LEU A 50 -5.18 7.37 2.54
N ASN A 51 -5.90 7.69 3.63
CA ASN A 51 -6.81 6.76 4.28
C ASN A 51 -7.95 6.37 3.33
N GLU A 52 -8.51 7.31 2.57
CA GLU A 52 -9.50 7.00 1.54
C GLU A 52 -8.95 6.07 0.45
N ALA A 53 -7.75 6.34 -0.06
CA ALA A 53 -7.10 5.50 -1.06
C ALA A 53 -6.86 4.07 -0.54
N VAL A 54 -6.40 3.95 0.72
CA VAL A 54 -6.22 2.65 1.39
C VAL A 54 -7.55 1.90 1.50
N LEU A 55 -8.63 2.58 1.89
CA LEU A 55 -9.96 1.96 1.99
C LEU A 55 -10.44 1.46 0.64
N ARG A 56 -10.36 2.28 -0.42
CA ARG A 56 -10.77 1.89 -1.77
C ARG A 56 -9.97 0.69 -2.29
N ALA A 57 -8.65 0.70 -2.09
CA ALA A 57 -7.81 -0.43 -2.49
C ALA A 57 -8.19 -1.72 -1.75
N GLN A 58 -8.53 -1.63 -0.45
CA GLN A 58 -8.98 -2.78 0.32
C GLN A 58 -10.32 -3.32 -0.19
N GLU A 59 -11.28 -2.44 -0.52
CA GLU A 59 -12.55 -2.82 -1.12
C GLU A 59 -12.36 -3.50 -2.49
N GLU A 60 -11.49 -2.96 -3.33
CA GLU A 60 -11.18 -3.53 -4.64
C GLU A 60 -10.55 -4.93 -4.51
N ILE A 61 -9.62 -5.12 -3.56
CA ILE A 61 -9.03 -6.45 -3.27
C ILE A 61 -10.12 -7.45 -2.87
N VAL A 62 -11.11 -7.04 -2.08
CA VAL A 62 -12.23 -7.91 -1.70
C VAL A 62 -13.05 -8.29 -2.93
N LEU A 63 -13.44 -7.31 -3.74
CA LEU A 63 -14.21 -7.53 -4.96
C LEU A 63 -13.49 -8.45 -5.96
N LEU A 64 -12.19 -8.26 -6.14
CA LEU A 64 -11.36 -9.10 -7.01
C LEU A 64 -11.28 -10.54 -6.49
N LYS A 65 -11.19 -10.75 -5.17
CA LYS A 65 -11.20 -12.09 -4.57
C LYS A 65 -12.54 -12.80 -4.76
N GLU A 66 -13.64 -12.07 -4.59
CA GLU A 66 -14.99 -12.59 -4.84
C GLU A 66 -15.18 -12.93 -6.32
N PHE A 67 -14.81 -12.01 -7.21
CA PHE A 67 -14.85 -12.22 -8.66
C PHE A 67 -14.04 -13.45 -9.07
N ARG A 68 -12.80 -13.57 -8.60
CA ARG A 68 -11.95 -14.74 -8.86
C ARG A 68 -12.63 -16.03 -8.41
N THR A 69 -13.24 -16.02 -7.23
CA THR A 69 -13.91 -17.21 -6.67
C THR A 69 -15.10 -17.62 -7.54
N ARG A 70 -15.93 -16.66 -7.95
CA ARG A 70 -17.05 -16.89 -8.88
C ARG A 70 -16.56 -17.39 -10.22
N LEU A 71 -15.57 -16.72 -10.81
CA LEU A 71 -15.02 -17.08 -12.12
C LEU A 71 -14.48 -18.51 -12.12
N VAL A 72 -13.75 -18.92 -11.07
CA VAL A 72 -13.29 -20.30 -10.93
C VAL A 72 -14.46 -21.29 -10.87
N ALA A 73 -15.52 -20.97 -10.12
CA ALA A 73 -16.71 -21.81 -10.05
C ALA A 73 -17.44 -21.92 -11.40
N ASP A 74 -17.61 -20.80 -12.11
CA ASP A 74 -18.27 -20.75 -13.41
C ASP A 74 -17.47 -21.52 -14.46
N VAL A 75 -16.14 -21.41 -14.42
CA VAL A 75 -15.22 -22.19 -15.25
C VAL A 75 -15.32 -23.69 -14.96
N VAL A 76 -15.29 -24.10 -13.68
CA VAL A 76 -15.35 -25.52 -13.28
C VAL A 76 -16.72 -26.13 -13.57
N THR A 77 -17.80 -25.35 -13.47
CA THR A 77 -19.16 -25.78 -13.82
C THR A 77 -19.44 -25.70 -15.32
N GLY A 78 -18.50 -25.22 -16.13
CA GLY A 78 -18.64 -25.10 -17.57
C GLY A 78 -19.59 -23.99 -18.04
N GLN A 79 -19.97 -23.08 -17.14
CA GLN A 79 -20.76 -21.89 -17.48
C GLN A 79 -19.94 -20.86 -18.28
N VAL A 80 -18.62 -20.89 -18.16
CA VAL A 80 -17.68 -20.08 -18.95
C VAL A 80 -16.88 -20.99 -19.90
N ASP A 81 -16.97 -20.73 -21.20
CA ASP A 81 -16.20 -21.46 -22.21
C ASP A 81 -14.80 -20.89 -22.38
N ILE A 82 -13.83 -21.54 -21.73
CA ILE A 82 -12.41 -21.17 -21.79
C ILE A 82 -11.84 -21.33 -23.21
N ARG A 83 -12.39 -22.23 -24.05
CA ARG A 83 -11.84 -22.48 -25.40
C ARG A 83 -12.13 -21.32 -26.34
N ALA A 84 -13.30 -20.71 -26.22
CA ALA A 84 -13.66 -19.51 -26.96
C ALA A 84 -12.78 -18.31 -26.55
N ILE A 85 -12.47 -18.18 -25.25
CA ILE A 85 -11.57 -17.14 -24.72
C ILE A 85 -10.12 -17.38 -25.20
N ALA A 86 -9.64 -18.62 -25.14
CA ALA A 86 -8.30 -18.97 -25.61
C ALA A 86 -8.11 -18.69 -27.11
N ALA A 87 -9.16 -18.84 -27.93
CA ALA A 87 -9.13 -18.56 -29.36
C ALA A 87 -9.06 -17.06 -29.70
N THR A 88 -9.34 -16.16 -28.74
CA THR A 88 -9.27 -14.70 -28.91
C THR A 88 -8.03 -14.09 -28.27
N LEU A 89 -7.26 -14.86 -27.51
CA LEU A 89 -5.99 -14.41 -26.94
C LEU A 89 -4.88 -14.44 -28.01
N PRO A 90 -3.99 -13.44 -28.05
CA PRO A 90 -2.85 -13.45 -28.96
C PRO A 90 -1.91 -14.63 -28.67
N ASP A 91 -1.37 -15.25 -29.73
CA ASP A 91 -0.49 -16.43 -29.66
C ASP A 91 0.78 -16.24 -28.82
N THR A 92 1.16 -14.98 -28.58
CA THR A 92 2.25 -14.61 -27.68
C THR A 92 1.76 -13.57 -26.70
N PRO A 93 1.72 -13.86 -25.39
CA PRO A 93 1.45 -12.84 -24.39
C PRO A 93 2.59 -11.82 -24.43
N GLU A 94 2.25 -10.54 -24.55
CA GLU A 94 3.26 -9.50 -24.45
C GLU A 94 3.96 -9.58 -23.08
N PRO A 95 5.29 -9.40 -23.02
CA PRO A 95 6.00 -9.40 -21.74
C PRO A 95 5.40 -8.34 -20.81
N ILE A 96 5.04 -8.74 -19.59
CA ILE A 96 4.46 -7.84 -18.57
C ILE A 96 5.33 -6.59 -18.38
N ASP A 97 6.65 -6.74 -18.50
CA ASP A 97 7.65 -5.67 -18.40
C ASP A 97 7.39 -4.51 -19.39
N ARG A 98 6.87 -4.80 -20.60
CA ARG A 98 6.51 -3.78 -21.60
C ARG A 98 5.20 -3.06 -21.29
N LEU A 99 4.30 -3.69 -20.55
CA LEU A 99 3.03 -3.07 -20.16
C LEU A 99 3.25 -2.07 -19.02
N VAL A 100 4.16 -2.39 -18.09
CA VAL A 100 4.48 -1.52 -16.94
C VAL A 100 5.21 -0.26 -17.38
N THR A 101 6.11 -0.34 -18.38
CA THR A 101 6.78 0.86 -18.93
C THR A 101 5.78 1.84 -19.55
N ASN A 102 4.78 1.33 -20.28
CA ASN A 102 3.76 2.18 -20.90
C ASN A 102 2.81 2.84 -19.89
N LEU A 103 2.65 2.26 -18.70
CA LEU A 103 1.87 2.84 -17.60
C LEU A 103 2.59 4.02 -16.96
N ASP A 104 3.91 3.95 -16.82
CA ASP A 104 4.74 5.04 -16.27
C ASP A 104 4.78 6.23 -17.25
N ASP A 105 4.97 5.93 -18.55
CA ASP A 105 4.98 6.95 -19.62
C ASP A 105 3.63 7.70 -19.71
N GLY A 106 2.50 6.99 -19.57
CA GLY A 106 1.17 7.61 -19.58
C GLY A 106 0.81 8.41 -18.32
N LEU A 107 1.46 8.10 -17.18
CA LEU A 107 1.29 8.87 -15.94
C LEU A 107 2.10 10.18 -15.99
N GLU A 108 3.30 10.17 -16.57
CA GLU A 108 4.09 11.40 -16.79
C GLU A 108 3.36 12.40 -17.72
N GLU A 109 2.74 11.90 -18.79
CA GLU A 109 1.96 12.73 -19.72
C GLU A 109 0.74 13.36 -19.02
N ALA A 110 -0.02 12.59 -18.24
CA ALA A 110 -1.18 13.07 -17.50
C ALA A 110 -0.84 14.07 -16.37
N LEU A 111 0.33 13.92 -15.75
CA LEU A 111 0.81 14.88 -14.74
C LEU A 111 1.27 16.19 -15.39
N SER A 112 1.88 16.13 -16.59
CA SER A 112 2.32 17.31 -17.33
C SER A 112 1.15 18.18 -17.83
N GLU A 113 0.03 17.56 -18.22
CA GLU A 113 -1.19 18.29 -18.63
C GLU A 113 -1.93 18.96 -17.46
N SER A 114 -1.63 18.56 -16.22
CA SER A 114 -2.25 19.12 -15.02
C SER A 114 -1.53 20.35 -14.44
N GLU A 115 -0.36 20.70 -15.00
CA GLU A 115 0.47 21.85 -14.60
C GLU A 115 0.42 23.06 -15.57
N GLU A 116 -0.38 23.00 -16.65
CA GLU A 116 -0.74 24.16 -17.51
C GLU A 116 -2.14 24.74 -17.20
#